data_AF-A0A1Y1LA44-F1
#
_entry.id   AF-A0A1Y1LA44-F1
#
_cell.length_a   1.000
_cell.length_b   1.000
_cell.length_c   1.000
_cell.angle_alpha   90.00
_cell.angle_beta   90.00
_cell.angle_gamma   90.00
#
_symmetry.space_group_name_H-M   'P 1'
#
loop_
_entity.id
_entity.type
_entity.pdbx_description
1 polymer ?
#
loop_
_entity_poly.entity_id
_entity_poly.type
_entity_poly.pdbx_seq_one_letter_code
_entity_poly.pdbx_strand_id
1 'polypeptide(L)'
;IFFYVDDIVLAYKKGKENEAKRLTDQIQQKYQLTGGNALQWFLGMEIIRDRDRRLIWLSQSAYIDKIANLAIQKPDRWPNVPMSGPELLPYKDRASIASIRRYQKKIGSILYAAVVTRPDIAFAVSRLARFNMNPSDEHHAAADKVIHYLKRTRSLALQLGGGDDFLVASDASFADNSIDRKSSQGYVMQLFGGTIGWRANKQDTVTTSTTEAELLALSQATKESMFISRLLQEIGIRLDNWTIQIQCDNQQTIKLVNKEVGPLQTKLRHVNIHDHNWGDGSRWSYQGTQQSTIQGLR
;
A
#
# COMPACT_ATOMS: atom_id res chain seq x y z
N ILE A 1 4.79 2.44 23.69
CA ILE A 1 4.85 0.96 23.68
C ILE A 1 3.84 0.51 22.64
N PHE A 2 4.21 -0.41 21.76
CA PHE A 2 3.28 -1.00 20.79
C PHE A 2 2.94 -2.41 21.25
N PHE A 3 1.65 -2.74 21.27
CA PHE A 3 1.15 -4.05 21.68
C PHE A 3 0.36 -4.66 20.52
N TYR A 4 0.62 -5.91 20.20
CA TYR A 4 -0.14 -6.69 19.25
C TYR A 4 -0.35 -8.10 19.78
N VAL A 5 -1.54 -8.39 20.30
CA VAL A 5 -1.87 -9.68 20.92
C VAL A 5 -0.78 -10.06 21.95
N ASP A 6 0.09 -11.02 21.63
CA ASP A 6 1.16 -11.51 22.51
C ASP A 6 2.52 -10.81 22.28
N ASP A 7 2.65 -9.99 21.23
CA ASP A 7 3.88 -9.29 20.88
C ASP A 7 3.92 -7.87 21.45
N ILE A 8 5.08 -7.49 22.01
CA ILE A 8 5.33 -6.16 22.57
C ILE A 8 6.57 -5.55 21.93
N VAL A 9 6.43 -4.35 21.36
CA VAL A 9 7.56 -3.57 20.83
C VAL A 9 7.73 -2.28 21.61
N LEU A 10 8.94 -2.07 22.12
CA LEU A 10 9.31 -0.86 22.83
C LEU A 10 10.19 0.04 21.95
N ALA A 11 9.63 1.15 21.50
CA ALA A 11 10.36 2.20 20.81
C ALA A 11 10.74 3.31 21.81
N TYR A 12 12.02 3.69 21.84
CA TYR A 12 12.54 4.72 22.75
C TYR A 12 13.71 5.48 22.10
N LYS A 13 13.92 6.73 22.55
CA LYS A 13 15.10 7.53 22.18
C LYS A 13 16.34 6.97 22.89
N LYS A 14 17.52 7.04 22.29
CA LYS A 14 18.78 6.49 22.87
C LYS A 14 19.04 6.94 24.31
N GLY A 15 18.78 8.21 24.64
CA GLY A 15 18.93 8.74 26.00
C GLY A 15 17.97 8.15 27.05
N LYS A 16 16.92 7.45 26.62
CA LYS A 16 15.90 6.81 27.48
C LYS A 16 16.06 5.30 27.62
N GLU A 17 17.21 4.75 27.24
CA GLU A 17 17.45 3.31 27.31
C GLU A 17 17.28 2.74 28.72
N ASN A 18 17.70 3.48 29.75
CA ASN A 18 17.54 3.05 31.14
C ASN A 18 16.07 3.01 31.58
N GLU A 19 15.25 3.98 31.15
CA GLU A 19 13.80 3.95 31.38
C GLU A 19 13.16 2.75 30.69
N ALA A 20 13.57 2.47 29.45
CA ALA A 20 13.08 1.33 28.68
C ALA A 20 13.43 -0.01 29.35
N LYS A 21 14.67 -0.18 29.81
CA LYS A 21 15.11 -1.38 30.54
C LYS A 21 14.31 -1.59 31.83
N ARG A 22 14.16 -0.54 32.66
CA ARG A 22 13.36 -0.61 33.89
C ARG A 22 11.92 -1.06 33.63
N LEU A 23 11.32 -0.52 32.58
CA LEU A 23 9.97 -0.91 32.18
C LEU A 23 9.93 -2.38 31.71
N THR A 24 10.89 -2.83 30.90
CA THR A 24 10.99 -4.24 30.49
C THR A 24 11.13 -5.16 31.70
N ASP A 25 11.98 -4.81 32.69
CA ASP A 25 12.17 -5.59 33.91
C ASP A 25 10.86 -5.69 34.73
N GLN A 26 10.12 -4.58 34.85
CA GLN A 26 8.81 -4.56 35.52
C GLN A 26 7.77 -5.45 34.83
N ILE A 27 7.81 -5.53 33.50
CA ILE A 27 6.91 -6.41 32.73
C ILE A 27 7.34 -7.87 32.91
N GLN A 28 8.64 -8.16 32.88
CA GLN A 28 9.20 -9.51 33.10
C GLN A 28 8.89 -10.07 34.50
N GLN A 29 8.71 -9.21 35.50
CA GLN A 29 8.27 -9.64 36.84
C GLN A 29 6.84 -10.17 36.86
N LYS A 30 5.98 -9.74 35.92
CA LYS A 30 4.57 -10.13 35.86
C LYS A 30 4.27 -11.16 34.78
N TYR A 31 5.07 -11.19 33.72
CA TYR A 31 4.84 -12.01 32.54
C TYR A 31 6.12 -12.69 32.09
N GLN A 32 5.99 -13.92 31.59
CA GLN A 32 7.10 -14.62 30.98
C GLN A 32 7.34 -14.07 29.57
N LEU A 33 8.30 -13.14 29.45
CA LEU A 33 8.70 -12.59 28.16
C LEU A 33 9.88 -13.36 27.59
N THR A 34 9.78 -13.80 26.34
CA THR A 34 10.92 -14.28 25.55
C THR A 34 11.45 -13.14 24.66
N GLY A 35 12.76 -12.88 24.68
CA GLY A 35 13.38 -11.82 23.87
C GLY A 35 14.11 -10.77 24.70
N GLY A 36 14.00 -9.49 24.31
CA GLY A 36 14.68 -8.35 24.96
C GLY A 36 15.92 -7.82 24.21
N ASN A 37 16.29 -8.48 23.12
CA ASN A 37 17.34 -8.03 22.20
C ASN A 37 16.77 -7.06 21.16
N ALA A 38 17.64 -6.57 20.27
CA ALA A 38 17.21 -5.77 19.13
C ALA A 38 16.09 -6.50 18.34
N LEU A 39 15.07 -5.74 17.94
CA LEU A 39 13.93 -6.27 17.19
C LEU A 39 14.40 -6.82 15.83
N GLN A 40 14.36 -8.15 15.68
CA GLN A 40 14.75 -8.87 14.46
C GLN A 40 13.55 -9.44 13.71
N TRP A 41 12.47 -9.78 14.42
CA TRP A 41 11.26 -10.34 13.84
C TRP A 41 10.04 -9.71 14.50
N PHE A 42 9.03 -9.38 13.69
CA PHE A 42 7.75 -8.88 14.18
C PHE A 42 6.64 -9.21 13.19
N LEU A 43 5.54 -9.82 13.67
CA LEU A 43 4.39 -10.18 12.83
C LEU A 43 4.76 -10.90 11.53
N GLY A 44 5.71 -11.85 11.57
CA GLY A 44 6.14 -12.60 10.39
C GLY A 44 7.03 -11.83 9.39
N MET A 45 7.47 -10.61 9.75
CA MET A 45 8.47 -9.84 9.02
C MET A 45 9.83 -9.96 9.70
N GLU A 46 10.87 -10.10 8.91
CA GLU A 46 12.25 -9.89 9.32
C GLU A 46 12.56 -8.39 9.28
N ILE A 47 13.17 -7.89 10.34
CA ILE A 47 13.55 -6.49 10.52
C ILE A 47 15.07 -6.40 10.53
N ILE A 48 15.62 -5.79 9.49
CA ILE A 48 17.05 -5.56 9.35
C ILE A 48 17.29 -4.08 9.60
N ARG A 49 18.20 -3.74 10.51
CA ARG A 49 18.43 -2.35 10.90
C ARG A 49 19.90 -1.99 10.80
N ASP A 50 20.19 -0.97 10.00
CA ASP A 50 21.50 -0.32 9.93
C ASP A 50 21.41 1.02 10.66
N ARG A 51 22.07 1.11 11.81
CA ARG A 51 22.01 2.32 12.66
C ARG A 51 22.91 3.44 12.13
N ASP A 52 23.99 3.11 11.45
CA ASP A 52 24.96 4.08 10.95
C ASP A 52 24.38 4.81 9.74
N ARG A 53 23.71 4.06 8.85
CA ARG A 53 22.98 4.62 7.71
C ARG A 53 21.57 5.11 8.06
N ARG A 54 21.09 4.83 9.27
CA ARG A 54 19.71 5.12 9.74
C ARG A 54 18.63 4.50 8.85
N LEU A 55 18.87 3.28 8.38
CA LEU A 55 17.97 2.55 7.51
C LEU A 55 17.37 1.33 8.21
N ILE A 56 16.13 1.02 7.86
CA ILE A 56 15.43 -0.19 8.28
C ILE A 56 14.90 -0.88 7.02
N TRP A 57 15.03 -2.20 6.95
CA TRP A 57 14.40 -3.00 5.91
C TRP A 57 13.41 -3.98 6.54
N LEU A 58 12.22 -4.06 5.96
CA LEU A 58 11.20 -5.05 6.29
C LEU A 58 11.19 -6.12 5.20
N SER A 59 11.55 -7.35 5.56
CA SER A 59 11.66 -8.49 4.65
C SER A 59 10.62 -9.56 4.98
N GLN A 60 10.07 -10.19 3.94
CA GLN A 60 9.19 -11.36 4.07
C GLN A 60 9.75 -12.56 3.31
N SER A 61 11.06 -12.65 3.12
CA SER A 61 11.72 -13.73 2.35
C SER A 61 11.32 -15.13 2.83
N ALA A 62 11.35 -15.39 4.14
CA ALA A 62 10.95 -16.69 4.71
C ALA A 62 9.45 -17.00 4.49
N TYR A 63 8.59 -15.98 4.58
CA TYR A 63 7.17 -16.14 4.29
C TYR A 63 6.92 -16.42 2.80
N ILE A 64 7.63 -15.72 1.91
CA ILE A 64 7.59 -15.95 0.46
C ILE A 64 7.99 -17.39 0.14
N ASP A 65 9.03 -17.91 0.77
CA ASP A 65 9.46 -19.30 0.60
C ASP A 65 8.39 -20.30 1.03
N LYS A 66 7.66 -20.00 2.13
CA LYS A 66 6.53 -20.82 2.59
C LYS A 66 5.39 -20.85 1.58
N ILE A 67 4.99 -19.69 1.03
CA ILE A 67 3.84 -19.60 0.11
C ILE A 67 4.18 -20.05 -1.31
N ALA A 68 5.46 -20.15 -1.67
CA ALA A 68 5.90 -20.67 -2.97
C ALA A 68 5.34 -22.09 -3.25
N ASN A 69 5.15 -22.88 -2.21
CA ASN A 69 4.57 -24.23 -2.30
C ASN A 69 3.07 -24.26 -2.65
N LEU A 70 2.39 -23.10 -2.66
CA LEU A 70 0.98 -23.01 -3.07
C LEU A 70 0.83 -22.98 -4.60
N ALA A 71 1.88 -22.59 -5.32
CA ALA A 71 1.88 -22.64 -6.77
C ALA A 71 1.99 -24.10 -7.23
N ILE A 72 1.07 -24.52 -8.11
CA ILE A 72 1.03 -25.90 -8.61
C ILE A 72 1.85 -26.00 -9.89
N GLN A 73 1.67 -25.03 -10.78
CA GLN A 73 2.34 -25.02 -12.06
C GLN A 73 3.77 -24.52 -11.88
N LYS A 74 4.75 -25.27 -12.39
CA LYS A 74 6.12 -24.73 -12.52
C LYS A 74 6.14 -23.71 -13.66
N PRO A 75 6.85 -22.58 -13.51
CA PRO A 75 6.94 -21.60 -14.56
C PRO A 75 7.92 -22.09 -15.63
N ASP A 76 7.55 -22.03 -16.91
CA ASP A 76 8.49 -22.27 -18.02
C ASP A 76 9.62 -21.23 -18.00
N ARG A 77 9.27 -20.00 -17.64
CA ARG A 77 10.20 -18.89 -17.41
C ARG A 77 9.79 -18.14 -16.16
N TRP A 78 10.77 -17.87 -15.29
CA TRP A 78 10.55 -17.05 -14.11
C TRP A 78 10.09 -15.63 -14.49
N PRO A 79 8.93 -15.18 -13.99
CA PRO A 79 8.35 -13.89 -14.38
C PRO A 79 9.14 -12.72 -13.78
N ASN A 80 9.32 -11.67 -14.59
CA ASN A 80 9.95 -10.41 -14.16
C ASN A 80 8.95 -9.33 -13.74
N VAL A 81 7.66 -9.57 -13.98
CA VAL A 81 6.55 -8.70 -13.59
C VAL A 81 5.47 -9.55 -12.90
N PRO A 82 4.75 -9.01 -11.91
CA PRO A 82 3.78 -9.79 -11.14
C PRO A 82 2.58 -10.21 -11.98
N MET A 83 2.18 -9.38 -12.93
CA MET A 83 1.07 -9.65 -13.82
C MET A 83 1.41 -9.12 -15.21
N SER A 84 1.15 -9.94 -16.23
CA SER A 84 1.19 -9.55 -17.63
C SER A 84 0.39 -10.55 -18.46
N GLY A 85 -0.14 -10.08 -19.59
CA GLY A 85 -1.03 -10.85 -20.45
C GLY A 85 -2.35 -10.13 -20.71
N PRO A 86 -3.28 -10.78 -21.42
CA PRO A 86 -4.61 -10.22 -21.66
C PRO A 86 -5.39 -10.05 -20.35
N GLU A 87 -6.44 -9.23 -20.40
CA GLU A 87 -7.35 -9.05 -19.29
C GLU A 87 -7.99 -10.38 -18.87
N LEU A 88 -7.95 -10.67 -17.57
CA LEU A 88 -8.65 -11.81 -16.98
C LEU A 88 -10.15 -11.56 -17.01
N LEU A 89 -10.91 -12.52 -17.57
CA LEU A 89 -12.35 -12.43 -17.74
C LEU A 89 -13.08 -13.34 -16.74
N PRO A 90 -14.34 -13.03 -16.38
CA PRO A 90 -15.13 -13.87 -15.49
C PRO A 90 -15.27 -15.28 -16.07
N TYR A 91 -15.10 -16.29 -15.22
CA TYR A 91 -15.28 -17.66 -15.63
C TYR A 91 -16.76 -17.92 -15.96
N LYS A 92 -17.02 -18.47 -17.16
CA LYS A 92 -18.38 -18.72 -17.65
C LYS A 92 -19.04 -19.93 -16.99
N ASP A 93 -18.24 -20.94 -16.64
CA ASP A 93 -18.74 -22.11 -15.91
C ASP A 93 -18.62 -21.90 -14.39
N ARG A 94 -18.91 -22.97 -13.65
CA ARG A 94 -18.88 -22.96 -12.18
C ARG A 94 -17.65 -23.68 -11.66
N ALA A 95 -16.83 -22.96 -10.92
CA ALA A 95 -15.70 -23.52 -10.19
C ALA A 95 -16.16 -24.50 -9.11
N SER A 96 -15.42 -25.59 -8.94
CA SER A 96 -15.65 -26.51 -7.82
C SER A 96 -15.30 -25.86 -6.48
N ILE A 97 -15.92 -26.33 -5.39
CA ILE A 97 -15.63 -25.85 -4.03
C ILE A 97 -14.13 -26.01 -3.71
N ALA A 98 -13.50 -27.10 -4.16
CA ALA A 98 -12.07 -27.33 -3.98
C ALA A 98 -11.22 -26.29 -4.73
N SER A 99 -11.61 -25.93 -5.96
CA SER A 99 -10.94 -24.87 -6.74
C SER A 99 -11.06 -23.51 -6.06
N ILE A 100 -12.26 -23.16 -5.58
CA ILE A 100 -12.53 -21.91 -4.86
C ILE A 100 -11.65 -21.80 -3.61
N ARG A 101 -11.66 -22.82 -2.74
CA ARG A 101 -10.85 -22.83 -1.50
C ARG A 101 -9.36 -22.71 -1.79
N ARG A 102 -8.86 -23.43 -2.79
CA ARG A 102 -7.47 -23.36 -3.21
C ARG A 102 -7.10 -21.96 -3.70
N TYR A 103 -7.95 -21.35 -4.50
CA TYR A 103 -7.73 -20.00 -5.03
C TYR A 103 -7.71 -18.97 -3.91
N GLN A 104 -8.72 -18.98 -3.04
CA GLN A 104 -8.80 -18.08 -1.87
C GLN A 104 -7.58 -18.21 -0.96
N LYS A 105 -7.06 -19.42 -0.76
CA LYS A 105 -5.81 -19.64 -0.03
C LYS A 105 -4.62 -18.95 -0.70
N LYS A 106 -4.46 -19.08 -2.03
CA LYS A 106 -3.41 -18.39 -2.79
C LYS A 106 -3.55 -16.87 -2.66
N ILE A 107 -4.74 -16.33 -2.90
CA ILE A 107 -4.98 -14.88 -2.89
C ILE A 107 -4.77 -14.30 -1.50
N GLY A 108 -5.28 -14.94 -0.43
CA GLY A 108 -5.04 -14.49 0.94
C GLY A 108 -3.55 -14.47 1.28
N SER A 109 -2.80 -15.50 0.85
CA SER A 109 -1.36 -15.55 1.07
C SER A 109 -0.58 -14.47 0.31
N ILE A 110 -0.95 -14.19 -0.94
CA ILE A 110 -0.36 -13.11 -1.75
C ILE A 110 -0.71 -11.75 -1.16
N LEU A 111 -1.97 -11.57 -0.73
CA LEU A 111 -2.48 -10.31 -0.19
C LEU A 111 -1.72 -9.88 1.07
N TYR A 112 -1.41 -10.82 1.95
CA TYR A 112 -0.60 -10.51 3.12
C TYR A 112 0.80 -10.01 2.75
N ALA A 113 1.47 -10.58 1.74
CA ALA A 113 2.74 -10.03 1.27
C ALA A 113 2.56 -8.62 0.69
N ALA A 114 1.50 -8.44 -0.12
CA ALA A 114 1.19 -7.18 -0.79
C ALA A 114 0.89 -6.03 0.17
N VAL A 115 0.23 -6.30 1.29
CA VAL A 115 -0.15 -5.29 2.29
C VAL A 115 1.01 -4.94 3.22
N VAL A 116 1.94 -5.88 3.46
CA VAL A 116 2.93 -5.74 4.52
C VAL A 116 4.28 -5.26 4.01
N THR A 117 4.83 -5.82 2.92
CA THR A 117 6.17 -5.44 2.41
C THR A 117 6.30 -5.33 0.89
N ARG A 118 5.28 -5.74 0.12
CA ARG A 118 5.36 -5.85 -1.35
C ARG A 118 4.35 -4.96 -2.08
N PRO A 119 4.51 -3.62 -2.03
CA PRO A 119 3.64 -2.70 -2.77
C PRO A 119 3.62 -2.96 -4.27
N ASP A 120 4.72 -3.48 -4.82
CA ASP A 120 4.90 -3.80 -6.24
C ASP A 120 3.89 -4.83 -6.78
N ILE A 121 3.24 -5.62 -5.92
CA ILE A 121 2.21 -6.60 -6.32
C ILE A 121 0.78 -6.16 -5.96
N ALA A 122 0.59 -4.98 -5.37
CA ALA A 122 -0.71 -4.53 -4.86
C ALA A 122 -1.79 -4.52 -5.96
N PHE A 123 -1.45 -4.03 -7.15
CA PHE A 123 -2.36 -4.04 -8.29
C PHE A 123 -2.73 -5.46 -8.74
N ALA A 124 -1.73 -6.34 -8.86
CA ALA A 124 -1.92 -7.71 -9.31
C ALA A 124 -2.87 -8.48 -8.39
N VAL A 125 -2.66 -8.41 -7.06
CA VAL A 125 -3.52 -9.11 -6.11
C VAL A 125 -4.93 -8.52 -6.06
N SER A 126 -5.05 -7.19 -6.19
CA SER A 126 -6.34 -6.49 -6.24
C SER A 126 -7.19 -6.94 -7.43
N ARG A 127 -6.56 -7.17 -8.58
CA ARG A 127 -7.22 -7.72 -9.77
C ARG A 127 -7.62 -9.18 -9.59
N LEU A 128 -6.72 -10.01 -9.05
CA LEU A 128 -6.98 -11.44 -8.82
C LEU A 128 -8.09 -11.67 -7.78
N ALA A 129 -8.19 -10.83 -6.75
CA ALA A 129 -9.19 -10.96 -5.70
C ALA A 129 -10.64 -10.87 -6.21
N ARG A 130 -10.85 -10.25 -7.38
CA ARG A 130 -12.17 -10.14 -8.04
C ARG A 130 -12.77 -11.51 -8.39
N PHE A 131 -11.95 -12.53 -8.54
CA PHE A 131 -12.37 -13.88 -8.95
C PHE A 131 -12.46 -14.88 -7.79
N ASN A 132 -12.42 -14.41 -6.53
CA ASN A 132 -12.42 -15.26 -5.33
C ASN A 132 -13.63 -16.19 -5.19
N MET A 133 -14.75 -15.87 -5.84
CA MET A 133 -15.99 -16.66 -5.77
C MET A 133 -16.14 -17.67 -6.91
N ASN A 134 -15.51 -17.43 -8.06
CA ASN A 134 -15.62 -18.30 -9.23
C ASN A 134 -14.34 -18.27 -10.10
N PRO A 135 -13.23 -18.88 -9.62
CA PRO A 135 -11.96 -18.91 -10.35
C PRO A 135 -11.92 -19.99 -11.44
N SER A 136 -11.36 -19.64 -12.60
CA SER A 136 -10.99 -20.57 -13.68
C SER A 136 -9.53 -21.02 -13.51
N ASP A 137 -9.07 -21.94 -14.35
CA ASP A 137 -7.66 -22.35 -14.38
C ASP A 137 -6.73 -21.22 -14.83
N GLU A 138 -7.20 -20.31 -15.70
CA GLU A 138 -6.46 -19.09 -16.06
C GLU A 138 -6.24 -18.18 -14.84
N HIS A 139 -7.24 -18.05 -13.97
CA HIS A 139 -7.08 -17.32 -12.70
C HIS A 139 -6.05 -18.00 -11.79
N HIS A 140 -6.07 -19.33 -11.68
CA HIS A 140 -5.05 -20.06 -10.91
C HIS A 140 -3.65 -19.88 -11.48
N ALA A 141 -3.49 -19.92 -12.80
CA ALA A 141 -2.20 -19.71 -13.48
C ALA A 141 -1.68 -18.29 -13.25
N ALA A 142 -2.57 -17.28 -13.30
CA ALA A 142 -2.20 -15.90 -13.01
C ALA A 142 -1.79 -15.70 -11.53
N ALA A 143 -2.45 -16.37 -10.58
CA ALA A 143 -2.03 -16.37 -9.18
C ALA A 143 -0.68 -17.07 -8.98
N ASP A 144 -0.44 -18.20 -9.65
CA ASP A 144 0.84 -18.92 -9.60
C ASP A 144 1.97 -18.06 -10.15
N LYS A 145 1.72 -17.29 -11.22
CA LYS A 145 2.68 -16.33 -11.76
C LYS A 145 3.11 -15.27 -10.73
N VAL A 146 2.17 -14.72 -9.95
CA VAL A 146 2.49 -13.76 -8.88
C VAL A 146 3.35 -14.44 -7.80
N ILE A 147 3.03 -15.68 -7.42
CA ILE A 147 3.82 -16.44 -6.44
C ILE A 147 5.25 -16.69 -6.96
N HIS A 148 5.41 -17.05 -8.24
CA HIS A 148 6.72 -17.23 -8.85
C HIS A 148 7.51 -15.93 -8.94
N TYR A 149 6.84 -14.82 -9.24
CA TYR A 149 7.45 -13.49 -9.22
C TYR A 149 7.96 -13.14 -7.82
N LEU A 150 7.13 -13.33 -6.79
CA LEU A 150 7.53 -13.15 -5.39
C LEU A 150 8.73 -14.02 -5.04
N LYS A 151 8.72 -15.31 -5.42
CA LYS A 151 9.82 -16.24 -5.15
C LYS A 151 11.12 -15.83 -5.84
N ARG A 152 11.06 -15.38 -7.11
CA ARG A 152 12.21 -14.84 -7.84
C ARG A 152 12.79 -13.60 -7.15
N THR A 153 11.90 -12.76 -6.62
CA THR A 153 12.24 -11.47 -6.00
C THR A 153 12.21 -11.52 -4.47
N ARG A 154 12.39 -12.70 -3.87
CA ARG A 154 12.21 -12.91 -2.43
C ARG A 154 13.17 -12.10 -1.55
N SER A 155 14.30 -11.69 -2.12
CA SER A 155 15.32 -10.86 -1.45
C SER A 155 14.98 -9.37 -1.45
N LEU A 156 13.93 -8.94 -2.16
CA LEU A 156 13.45 -7.56 -2.06
C LEU A 156 12.85 -7.33 -0.68
N ALA A 157 13.18 -6.18 -0.11
CA ALA A 157 12.70 -5.74 1.19
C ALA A 157 12.27 -4.27 1.11
N LEU A 158 11.29 -3.90 1.92
CA LEU A 158 10.81 -2.53 2.00
C LEU A 158 11.79 -1.70 2.82
N GLN A 159 12.48 -0.77 2.18
CA GLN A 159 13.42 0.14 2.83
C GLN A 159 12.68 1.35 3.43
N LEU A 160 13.01 1.68 4.67
CA LEU A 160 12.51 2.81 5.42
C LEU A 160 13.68 3.68 5.89
N GLY A 161 13.48 5.00 5.87
CA GLY A 161 14.51 6.00 6.19
C GLY A 161 15.26 6.49 4.96
N GLY A 162 16.01 7.59 5.13
CA GLY A 162 16.84 8.19 4.07
C GLY A 162 16.45 9.62 3.64
N GLY A 163 15.33 10.17 4.12
CA GLY A 163 14.95 11.57 3.90
C GLY A 163 14.19 12.15 5.10
N ASP A 164 13.65 13.36 4.98
CA ASP A 164 12.87 14.07 6.03
C ASP A 164 11.46 14.50 5.59
N ASP A 165 11.03 14.05 4.40
CA ASP A 165 9.77 14.46 3.78
C ASP A 165 8.63 13.46 3.98
N PHE A 166 7.40 13.98 3.94
CA PHE A 166 6.17 13.20 3.76
C PHE A 166 5.57 13.51 2.39
N LEU A 167 5.66 12.55 1.48
CA LEU A 167 5.25 12.67 0.08
C LEU A 167 4.15 11.66 -0.24
N VAL A 168 3.18 12.07 -1.03
CA VAL A 168 2.07 11.22 -1.45
C VAL A 168 1.93 11.33 -2.95
N ALA A 169 1.76 10.22 -3.62
CA ALA A 169 1.42 10.17 -5.04
C ALA A 169 0.08 9.46 -5.22
N SER A 170 -0.76 9.98 -6.11
CA SER A 170 -2.05 9.41 -6.48
C SER A 170 -2.14 9.30 -8.00
N ASP A 171 -2.79 8.25 -8.48
CA ASP A 171 -2.99 7.98 -9.91
C ASP A 171 -4.32 7.24 -10.14
N ALA A 172 -4.94 7.47 -11.30
CA ALA A 172 -6.15 6.77 -11.73
C ALA A 172 -6.09 6.35 -13.21
N SER A 173 -6.39 5.08 -13.47
CA SER A 173 -6.58 4.56 -14.82
C SER A 173 -8.05 4.55 -15.19
N PHE A 174 -8.46 5.50 -16.04
CA PHE A 174 -9.86 5.70 -16.41
C PHE A 174 -10.45 4.55 -17.24
N ALA A 175 -11.58 4.00 -16.80
CA ALA A 175 -12.38 2.99 -17.49
C ALA A 175 -11.55 1.82 -18.06
N ASP A 176 -10.52 1.41 -17.31
CA ASP A 176 -9.52 0.40 -17.66
C ASP A 176 -10.02 -1.04 -17.46
N ASN A 177 -11.13 -1.21 -16.73
CA ASN A 177 -11.83 -2.48 -16.66
C ASN A 177 -12.79 -2.64 -17.85
N SER A 178 -12.54 -3.60 -18.74
CA SER A 178 -13.42 -3.83 -19.90
C SER A 178 -14.80 -4.35 -19.54
N ILE A 179 -14.98 -4.94 -18.35
CA ILE A 179 -16.22 -5.61 -17.95
C ILE A 179 -17.26 -4.60 -17.46
N ASP A 180 -16.88 -3.72 -16.53
CA ASP A 180 -17.81 -2.78 -15.88
C ASP A 180 -17.48 -1.31 -16.15
N ARG A 181 -16.45 -1.03 -16.95
CA ARG A 181 -15.96 0.32 -17.29
C ARG A 181 -15.61 1.18 -16.07
N LYS A 182 -15.43 0.57 -14.90
CA LYS A 182 -14.93 1.26 -13.72
C LYS A 182 -13.42 1.47 -13.84
N SER A 183 -12.97 2.59 -13.32
CA SER A 183 -11.56 2.96 -13.28
C SER A 183 -10.84 2.24 -12.16
N SER A 184 -9.53 2.05 -12.30
CA SER A 184 -8.63 1.66 -11.21
C SER A 184 -7.99 2.91 -10.62
N GLN A 185 -7.68 2.88 -9.33
CA GLN A 185 -6.97 3.94 -8.64
C GLN A 185 -5.93 3.37 -7.70
N GLY A 186 -4.93 4.19 -7.40
CA GLY A 186 -3.94 3.86 -6.40
C GLY A 186 -3.31 5.09 -5.78
N TYR A 187 -2.67 4.87 -4.64
CA TYR A 187 -1.81 5.86 -4.03
C TYR A 187 -0.59 5.18 -3.40
N VAL A 188 0.46 5.95 -3.23
CA VAL A 188 1.65 5.58 -2.45
C VAL A 188 2.02 6.75 -1.56
N MET A 189 2.25 6.47 -0.28
CA MET A 189 2.69 7.41 0.74
C MET A 189 4.11 7.05 1.16
N GLN A 190 5.00 8.02 1.11
CA GLN A 190 6.40 7.92 1.52
C GLN A 190 6.65 8.84 2.70
N LEU A 191 7.31 8.32 3.72
CA LEU A 191 7.73 9.06 4.90
C LEU A 191 9.21 8.77 5.15
N PHE A 192 10.00 9.83 5.36
CA PHE A 192 11.45 9.74 5.51
C PHE A 192 12.13 9.00 4.34
N GLY A 193 11.60 9.14 3.12
CA GLY A 193 12.09 8.44 1.92
C GLY A 193 11.68 6.96 1.80
N GLY A 194 10.98 6.40 2.80
CA GLY A 194 10.47 5.02 2.77
C GLY A 194 8.98 4.96 2.48
N THR A 195 8.52 3.98 1.70
CA THR A 195 7.08 3.77 1.48
C THR A 195 6.42 3.19 2.73
N ILE A 196 5.45 3.90 3.30
CA ILE A 196 4.77 3.54 4.56
C ILE A 196 3.30 3.15 4.38
N GLY A 197 2.68 3.53 3.26
CA GLY A 197 1.29 3.22 2.98
C GLY A 197 1.03 3.23 1.48
N TRP A 198 0.20 2.32 1.00
CA TRP A 198 -0.14 2.23 -0.41
C TRP A 198 -1.47 1.52 -0.58
N ARG A 199 -2.08 1.73 -1.74
CA ARG A 199 -3.30 1.04 -2.13
C ARG A 199 -3.40 0.96 -3.64
N ALA A 200 -3.98 -0.13 -4.12
CA ALA A 200 -4.40 -0.28 -5.51
C ALA A 200 -5.75 -1.00 -5.54
N ASN A 201 -6.79 -0.35 -6.06
CA ASN A 201 -8.12 -0.92 -6.14
C ASN A 201 -8.93 -0.38 -7.31
N LYS A 202 -10.01 -1.10 -7.62
CA LYS A 202 -11.05 -0.59 -8.52
C LYS A 202 -11.85 0.49 -7.79
N GLN A 203 -12.26 1.53 -8.51
CA GLN A 203 -13.23 2.51 -8.01
C GLN A 203 -14.60 1.87 -7.81
N ASP A 204 -15.34 2.36 -6.82
CA ASP A 204 -16.67 1.86 -6.51
C ASP A 204 -17.72 2.37 -7.50
N THR A 205 -17.54 3.59 -8.00
CA THR A 205 -18.41 4.25 -8.97
C THR A 205 -17.84 4.19 -10.39
N VAL A 206 -18.72 4.18 -11.38
CA VAL A 206 -18.33 4.40 -12.78
C VAL A 206 -18.14 5.89 -12.97
N THR A 207 -16.94 6.29 -13.39
CA THR A 207 -16.62 7.68 -13.71
C THR A 207 -16.89 7.96 -15.18
N THR A 208 -17.25 9.21 -15.48
CA THR A 208 -17.58 9.66 -16.85
C THR A 208 -16.42 10.37 -17.55
N SER A 209 -15.37 10.74 -16.81
CA SER A 209 -14.15 11.36 -17.36
C SER A 209 -12.89 10.93 -16.61
N THR A 210 -11.73 11.09 -17.26
CA THR A 210 -10.42 10.90 -16.63
C THR A 210 -10.23 11.82 -15.42
N THR A 211 -10.64 13.09 -15.54
CA THR A 211 -10.57 14.08 -14.46
C THR A 211 -11.39 13.68 -13.24
N GLU A 212 -12.57 13.09 -13.44
CA GLU A 212 -13.40 12.57 -12.33
C GLU A 212 -12.75 11.37 -11.64
N ALA A 213 -12.16 10.45 -12.40
CA ALA A 213 -11.42 9.31 -11.83
C ALA A 213 -10.21 9.77 -11.01
N GLU A 214 -9.44 10.71 -11.54
CA GLU A 214 -8.30 11.32 -10.85
C GLU A 214 -8.71 12.06 -9.58
N LEU A 215 -9.83 12.79 -9.62
CA LEU A 215 -10.35 13.51 -8.45
C LEU A 215 -10.76 12.55 -7.32
N LEU A 216 -11.38 11.41 -7.66
CA LEU A 216 -11.72 10.38 -6.68
C LEU A 216 -10.47 9.72 -6.06
N ALA A 217 -9.47 9.41 -6.87
CA ALA A 217 -8.19 8.88 -6.41
C ALA A 217 -7.50 9.86 -5.46
N LEU A 218 -7.44 11.14 -5.86
CA LEU A 218 -6.87 12.23 -5.07
C LEU A 218 -7.61 12.44 -3.75
N SER A 219 -8.95 12.38 -3.76
CA SER A 219 -9.78 12.47 -2.54
C SER A 219 -9.44 11.33 -1.56
N GLN A 220 -9.27 10.11 -2.06
CA GLN A 220 -8.89 8.98 -1.23
C GLN A 220 -7.48 9.15 -0.66
N ALA A 221 -6.50 9.51 -1.48
CA ALA A 221 -5.13 9.76 -1.05
C ALA A 221 -5.09 10.85 0.03
N THR A 222 -5.87 11.92 -0.12
CA THR A 222 -5.96 13.01 0.86
C THR A 222 -6.46 12.52 2.21
N LYS A 223 -7.56 11.76 2.25
CA LYS A 223 -8.12 11.24 3.51
C LYS A 223 -7.11 10.41 4.30
N GLU A 224 -6.40 9.53 3.62
CA GLU A 224 -5.39 8.66 4.23
C GLU A 224 -4.17 9.48 4.68
N SER A 225 -3.76 10.47 3.90
CA SER A 225 -2.65 11.37 4.23
C SER A 225 -2.94 12.23 5.46
N MET A 226 -4.18 12.71 5.60
CA MET A 226 -4.63 13.44 6.79
C MET A 226 -4.61 12.55 8.03
N PHE A 227 -5.05 11.29 7.89
CA PHE A 227 -4.98 10.32 8.99
C PHE A 227 -3.53 10.09 9.45
N ILE A 228 -2.61 9.85 8.50
CA ILE A 228 -1.18 9.68 8.81
C ILE A 228 -0.61 10.95 9.45
N SER A 229 -0.92 12.14 8.93
CA SER A 229 -0.44 13.40 9.51
C SER A 229 -0.88 13.55 10.97
N ARG A 230 -2.16 13.30 11.29
CA ARG A 230 -2.65 13.33 12.68
C ARG A 230 -1.94 12.33 13.57
N LEU A 231 -1.77 11.10 13.09
CA LEU A 231 -1.02 10.07 13.81
C LEU A 231 0.42 10.51 14.13
N LEU A 232 1.12 11.12 13.17
CA LEU A 232 2.48 11.64 13.37
C LEU A 232 2.53 12.74 14.44
N GLN A 233 1.52 13.63 14.51
CA GLN A 233 1.44 14.65 15.56
C GLN A 233 1.24 14.03 16.94
N GLU A 234 0.31 13.06 17.05
CA GLU A 234 -0.01 12.41 18.32
C GLU A 234 1.17 11.64 18.90
N ILE A 235 1.98 10.99 18.04
CA ILE A 235 3.21 10.30 18.49
C ILE A 235 4.41 11.25 18.67
N GLY A 236 4.22 12.56 18.44
CA GLY A 236 5.22 13.60 18.67
C GLY A 236 6.35 13.64 17.64
N ILE A 237 6.13 13.13 16.42
CA ILE A 237 7.06 13.29 15.30
C ILE A 237 6.87 14.68 14.70
N ARG A 238 7.97 15.39 14.49
CA ARG A 238 8.00 16.69 13.81
C ARG A 238 8.70 16.51 12.47
N LEU A 239 8.04 16.95 11.42
CA LEU A 239 8.60 17.08 10.08
C LEU A 239 9.05 18.53 9.88
N ASP A 240 10.13 18.74 9.14
CA ASP A 240 10.62 20.09 8.82
C ASP A 240 9.60 20.87 7.98
N ASN A 241 8.92 20.17 7.08
CA ASN A 241 7.76 20.68 6.36
C ASN A 241 6.51 19.87 6.75
N TRP A 242 5.55 20.54 7.41
CA TRP A 242 4.29 19.91 7.78
C TRP A 242 3.23 19.91 6.65
N THR A 243 3.53 20.57 5.53
CA THR A 243 2.61 20.63 4.39
C THR A 243 2.53 19.27 3.72
N ILE A 244 1.34 18.67 3.70
CA ILE A 244 1.09 17.43 2.95
C ILE A 244 1.16 17.76 1.46
N GLN A 245 2.10 17.13 0.76
CA GLN A 245 2.22 17.23 -0.69
C GLN A 245 1.66 15.99 -1.36
N ILE A 246 0.64 16.16 -2.20
CA ILE A 246 0.05 15.09 -3.00
C ILE A 246 0.33 15.36 -4.48
N GLN A 247 1.07 14.45 -5.11
CA GLN A 247 1.41 14.46 -6.51
C GLN A 247 0.28 13.80 -7.31
N CYS A 248 -0.18 14.50 -8.35
CA CYS A 248 -1.13 14.04 -9.36
C CYS A 248 -0.60 14.53 -10.71
N ASP A 249 -0.69 13.72 -11.75
CA ASP A 249 -0.18 14.04 -13.09
C ASP A 249 -1.24 14.75 -13.97
N ASN A 250 -2.51 14.71 -13.58
CA ASN A 250 -3.60 15.32 -14.32
C ASN A 250 -3.73 16.83 -14.05
N GLN A 251 -3.25 17.63 -15.01
CA GLN A 251 -3.31 19.09 -14.94
C GLN A 251 -4.73 19.67 -14.81
N GLN A 252 -5.77 19.00 -15.35
CA GLN A 252 -7.14 19.48 -15.20
C GLN A 252 -7.62 19.31 -13.76
N THR A 253 -7.33 18.17 -13.15
CA THR A 253 -7.60 17.90 -11.72
C THR A 253 -6.86 18.90 -10.84
N ILE A 254 -5.58 19.14 -11.10
CA ILE A 254 -4.78 20.14 -10.36
C ILE A 254 -5.39 21.54 -10.49
N LYS A 255 -5.84 21.94 -11.69
CA LYS A 255 -6.48 23.24 -11.90
C LYS A 255 -7.83 23.33 -11.19
N LEU A 256 -8.61 22.25 -11.17
CA LEU A 256 -9.90 22.21 -10.48
C LEU A 256 -9.71 22.46 -8.99
N VAL A 257 -8.85 21.66 -8.34
CA VAL A 257 -8.56 21.78 -6.90
C VAL A 257 -8.00 23.15 -6.53
N ASN A 258 -7.11 23.72 -7.35
CA ASN A 258 -6.50 25.03 -7.05
C ASN A 258 -7.41 26.23 -7.37
N LYS A 259 -8.37 26.10 -8.31
CA LYS A 259 -9.33 27.16 -8.62
C LYS A 259 -10.50 27.21 -7.63
N GLU A 260 -10.82 26.09 -6.97
CA GLU A 260 -12.05 25.90 -6.20
C GLU A 260 -11.88 26.14 -4.68
N VAL A 261 -11.27 27.27 -4.32
CA VAL A 261 -11.52 27.93 -3.02
C VAL A 261 -12.85 28.73 -3.06
N GLY A 262 -13.82 28.29 -3.88
CA GLY A 262 -15.14 28.89 -4.11
C GLY A 262 -16.12 27.86 -4.72
N PRO A 263 -17.45 28.03 -4.56
CA PRO A 263 -18.41 26.94 -4.66
C PRO A 263 -18.65 26.42 -6.08
N LEU A 264 -18.58 25.08 -6.23
CA LEU A 264 -18.85 24.31 -7.45
C LEU A 264 -20.26 24.56 -8.03
N GLN A 265 -20.33 25.18 -9.21
CA GLN A 265 -21.52 25.17 -10.08
C GLN A 265 -21.25 24.40 -11.37
N THR A 266 -21.14 23.07 -11.32
CA THR A 266 -21.29 22.23 -12.52
C THR A 266 -21.93 20.87 -12.20
N LYS A 267 -22.23 20.08 -13.25
CA LYS A 267 -22.93 18.78 -13.25
C LYS A 267 -22.33 17.67 -12.36
N LEU A 268 -21.31 17.97 -11.55
CA LEU A 268 -20.66 17.09 -10.56
C LEU A 268 -21.39 17.07 -9.21
N ARG A 269 -22.71 17.33 -9.16
CA ARG A 269 -23.48 17.34 -7.90
C ARG A 269 -23.38 16.03 -7.10
N HIS A 270 -23.09 14.91 -7.74
CA HIS A 270 -22.90 13.63 -7.07
C HIS A 270 -21.54 13.50 -6.34
N VAL A 271 -20.54 14.32 -6.69
CA VAL A 271 -19.24 14.40 -5.99
C VAL A 271 -19.33 15.24 -4.72
N ASN A 272 -20.26 16.21 -4.70
CA ASN A 272 -20.45 17.20 -3.62
C ASN A 272 -20.81 16.58 -2.24
N ILE A 273 -21.23 15.30 -2.22
CA ILE A 273 -21.48 14.57 -0.95
C ILE A 273 -20.16 14.15 -0.28
N HIS A 274 -19.05 14.07 -1.01
CA HIS A 274 -17.73 13.78 -0.45
C HIS A 274 -16.95 15.01 0.02
N ASP A 275 -17.44 16.24 -0.22
CA ASP A 275 -16.74 17.49 0.04
C ASP A 275 -16.97 18.10 1.43
N HIS A 276 -17.75 17.47 2.31
CA HIS A 276 -18.07 18.05 3.63
C HIS A 276 -16.94 18.05 4.67
N ASN A 277 -15.69 17.72 4.30
CA ASN A 277 -14.53 17.69 5.21
C ASN A 277 -13.43 18.71 4.90
N TRP A 278 -13.58 19.59 3.90
CA TRP A 278 -12.52 20.51 3.46
C TRP A 278 -12.45 21.85 4.20
N GLY A 279 -13.26 22.04 5.26
CA GLY A 279 -13.54 23.35 5.86
C GLY A 279 -12.85 23.67 7.20
N ASP A 280 -11.60 23.24 7.46
CA ASP A 280 -10.86 23.72 8.63
C ASP A 280 -9.41 24.14 8.30
N GLY A 281 -9.24 25.44 8.06
CA GLY A 281 -8.25 26.25 8.79
C GLY A 281 -6.75 26.07 8.56
N SER A 282 -6.27 25.22 7.65
CA SER A 282 -4.83 25.06 7.38
C SER A 282 -4.41 25.60 6.01
N ARG A 283 -3.42 26.49 6.02
CA ARG A 283 -2.87 27.21 4.85
C ARG A 283 -2.10 26.24 3.94
N TRP A 284 -2.57 26.05 2.71
CA TRP A 284 -1.94 25.18 1.72
C TRP A 284 -0.97 25.95 0.81
N SER A 285 0.20 25.39 0.51
CA SER A 285 1.05 25.83 -0.60
C SER A 285 1.48 24.63 -1.45
N TYR A 286 1.14 24.68 -2.74
CA TYR A 286 1.54 23.68 -3.73
C TYR A 286 2.67 24.26 -4.60
N GLN A 287 3.77 23.53 -4.75
CA GLN A 287 4.81 23.81 -5.74
C GLN A 287 4.89 22.65 -6.72
N GLY A 288 4.58 22.90 -7.99
CA GLY A 288 4.82 21.96 -9.07
C GLY A 288 6.28 21.98 -9.47
N THR A 289 6.99 20.88 -9.23
CA THR A 289 8.33 20.68 -9.79
C THR A 289 8.23 19.79 -11.02
N GLN A 290 8.50 20.38 -12.18
CA GLN A 290 8.85 19.64 -13.39
C GLN A 290 10.17 18.91 -13.15
N GLN A 291 10.17 17.58 -13.08
CA GLN A 291 11.30 16.80 -13.55
C GLN A 291 10.79 15.61 -14.37
N SER A 292 10.94 15.77 -15.68
CA SER A 292 10.89 14.72 -16.69
C SER A 292 12.01 13.69 -16.48
N THR A 293 11.79 12.47 -16.98
CA THR A 293 12.69 11.29 -17.05
C THR A 293 12.54 10.41 -15.80
N ILE A 294 11.97 9.20 -15.82
CA ILE A 294 12.31 8.03 -16.65
C ILE A 294 11.06 7.17 -16.94
N GLN A 295 11.12 6.57 -18.13
CA GLN A 295 10.24 5.61 -18.78
C GLN A 295 9.75 4.44 -17.92
N GLY A 296 8.47 4.10 -18.11
CA GLY A 296 8.09 2.71 -18.42
C GLY A 296 7.62 1.84 -17.25
N LEU A 297 6.43 2.11 -16.72
CA LEU A 297 5.57 1.09 -16.12
C LEU A 297 4.10 1.37 -16.50
N ARG A 298 3.71 0.86 -17.67
CA ARG A 298 2.35 0.36 -17.92
C ARG A 298 2.39 -1.16 -17.80
#